data_AF-A0A7S0F795-F1
#
_entry.id   AF-A0A7S0F795-F1
#
_cell.length_a   1.000
_cell.length_b   1.000
_cell.length_c   1.000
_cell.angle_alpha   90.00
_cell.angle_beta   90.00
_cell.angle_gamma   90.00
#
_symmetry.space_group_name_H-M   'P 1'
#
loop_
_entity.id
_entity.type
_entity.pdbx_description
1 polymer ?
#
loop_
_entity_poly.entity_id
_entity_poly.type
_entity_poly.pdbx_seq_one_letter_code
_entity_poly.pdbx_strand_id
1 'polypeptide(L)'
;MAVIGHTEARATSASMTATALSSAPSALAAPTATLPFPLPLPPPSCERPRGRLRSADADFRTGTYPSPPPSSVSSAQSFRSLQSSRSHPVRMNSRPVFIDNTTRVYIPVHLPCGVEVRCCPDVFKSAPLVLRSLQIDLSQCLKVLPWSVHHLIRRTRIWLNNSYVYGDLHNPNMLRHTTTHHDETWLVECAHDIPEKACDVEIYNCMDYEQTRLHWNGCGLILHELCHVLHQHVLEDGLDNESVMAAFDTAKKSGLYNQCLRRDWAGQAEDTDTGKFRPILLLQCFFASQARSL
;
A
#
# COMPACT_ATOMS: atom_id res chain seq x y z
N MET A 1 24.92 -64.40 30.04
CA MET A 1 24.90 -62.92 29.98
C MET A 1 25.47 -62.50 28.63
N ALA A 2 24.67 -61.79 27.83
CA ALA A 2 24.94 -61.33 26.45
C ALA A 2 26.07 -60.25 26.43
N VAL A 3 26.98 -60.05 25.46
CA VAL A 3 27.14 -60.28 23.99
C VAL A 3 26.91 -58.98 23.15
N ILE A 4 27.98 -58.59 22.41
CA ILE A 4 28.13 -57.67 21.22
C ILE A 4 28.13 -56.15 21.47
N GLY A 5 28.99 -55.30 20.88
CA GLY A 5 30.10 -55.49 19.93
C GLY A 5 30.49 -54.16 19.23
N HIS A 6 31.70 -54.14 18.68
CA HIS A 6 32.34 -53.07 17.88
C HIS A 6 31.77 -52.96 16.46
N THR A 7 31.85 -51.76 15.85
CA THR A 7 32.06 -51.60 14.39
C THR A 7 32.62 -50.22 14.01
N GLU A 8 33.65 -50.24 13.16
CA GLU A 8 34.19 -49.14 12.33
C GLU A 8 33.49 -49.10 10.95
N ALA A 9 33.49 -47.94 10.28
CA ALA A 9 33.42 -47.78 8.81
C ALA A 9 33.96 -46.37 8.46
N ARG A 10 35.12 -46.19 7.81
CA ARG A 10 35.58 -46.47 6.43
C ARG A 10 35.06 -45.46 5.39
N ALA A 11 35.96 -44.56 5.00
CA ALA A 11 35.82 -43.63 3.88
C ALA A 11 36.20 -44.29 2.54
N THR A 12 35.48 -43.97 1.48
CA THR A 12 35.81 -44.35 0.10
C THR A 12 35.87 -43.12 -0.79
N SER A 13 37.07 -42.87 -1.32
CA SER A 13 37.39 -41.97 -2.43
C SER A 13 37.09 -42.69 -3.75
N ALA A 14 36.43 -42.00 -4.69
CA ALA A 14 36.24 -42.47 -6.06
C ALA A 14 36.94 -41.51 -7.03
N SER A 15 37.98 -42.06 -7.66
CA SER A 15 38.69 -41.53 -8.82
C SER A 15 37.89 -41.84 -10.09
N MET A 16 37.65 -40.85 -10.95
CA MET A 16 37.20 -41.10 -12.32
C MET A 16 38.19 -40.51 -13.33
N THR A 17 38.76 -41.44 -14.09
CA THR A 17 39.69 -41.29 -15.19
C THR A 17 39.05 -40.71 -16.44
N ALA A 18 39.84 -39.92 -17.16
CA ALA A 18 39.58 -39.38 -18.48
C ALA A 18 39.44 -40.47 -19.55
N THR A 19 38.62 -40.20 -20.57
CA THR A 19 38.75 -40.84 -21.88
C THR A 19 38.44 -39.80 -22.94
N ALA A 20 39.44 -39.47 -23.75
CA ALA A 20 39.32 -38.68 -24.96
C ALA A 20 38.92 -39.61 -26.12
N LEU A 21 38.00 -39.16 -26.98
CA LEU A 21 37.89 -39.66 -28.34
C LEU A 21 37.36 -38.55 -29.26
N SER A 22 38.08 -38.44 -30.37
CA SER A 22 38.02 -37.45 -31.43
C SER A 22 36.99 -37.84 -32.49
N SER A 23 36.26 -36.86 -33.04
CA SER A 23 36.07 -36.69 -34.49
C SER A 23 35.12 -35.51 -34.80
N ALA A 24 35.60 -34.55 -35.59
CA ALA A 24 34.79 -33.57 -36.31
C ALA A 24 34.10 -34.25 -37.53
N PRO A 25 33.04 -33.66 -38.13
CA PRO A 25 33.26 -32.61 -39.13
C PRO A 25 32.20 -31.49 -39.20
N SER A 26 32.66 -30.37 -39.77
CA SER A 26 31.99 -29.39 -40.66
C SER A 26 30.47 -29.20 -40.65
N ALA A 27 30.05 -27.97 -40.35
CA ALA A 27 29.25 -27.14 -41.27
C ALA A 27 29.29 -25.67 -40.83
N LEU A 28 29.85 -24.80 -41.69
CA LEU A 28 29.71 -23.35 -41.61
C LEU A 28 28.22 -23.00 -41.84
N ALA A 29 27.56 -22.46 -40.83
CA ALA A 29 26.31 -21.70 -41.01
C ALA A 29 26.65 -20.20 -40.97
N ALA A 30 26.19 -19.48 -41.99
CA ALA A 30 26.39 -18.05 -42.16
C ALA A 30 25.77 -17.22 -41.01
N PRO A 31 26.30 -16.03 -40.70
CA PRO A 31 25.71 -15.15 -39.70
C PRO A 31 24.39 -14.58 -40.22
N THR A 32 23.28 -14.98 -39.58
CA THR A 32 21.98 -14.34 -39.75
C THR A 32 22.09 -12.89 -39.30
N ALA A 33 21.94 -11.97 -40.24
CA ALA A 33 21.87 -10.53 -39.97
C ALA A 33 20.78 -10.26 -38.92
N THR A 34 21.20 -9.83 -37.74
CA THR A 34 20.30 -9.37 -36.69
C THR A 34 19.72 -8.03 -37.14
N LEU A 35 18.43 -8.02 -37.46
CA LEU A 35 17.73 -6.77 -37.75
C LEU A 35 17.76 -5.86 -36.51
N PRO A 36 17.96 -4.55 -36.69
CA PRO A 36 17.95 -3.62 -35.56
C PRO A 36 16.58 -3.68 -34.89
N PHE A 37 16.59 -3.92 -33.58
CA PHE A 37 15.40 -3.73 -32.74
C PHE A 37 14.89 -2.29 -32.95
N PRO A 38 13.58 -2.10 -33.18
CA PRO A 38 13.00 -0.77 -33.24
C PRO A 38 13.27 -0.07 -31.90
N LEU A 39 13.79 1.16 -31.98
CA LEU A 39 13.96 2.02 -30.83
C LEU A 39 12.62 2.13 -30.06
N PRO A 40 12.63 2.10 -28.72
CA PRO A 40 11.43 2.27 -27.94
C PRO A 40 10.77 3.59 -28.32
N LEU A 41 9.50 3.51 -28.73
CA LEU A 41 8.69 4.70 -28.98
C LEU A 41 8.68 5.56 -27.71
N PRO A 42 8.77 6.90 -27.84
CA PRO A 42 8.58 7.78 -26.71
C PRO A 42 7.22 7.46 -26.04
N PRO A 43 7.14 7.52 -24.70
CA PRO A 43 5.88 7.27 -24.01
C PRO A 43 4.82 8.22 -24.58
N PRO A 44 3.57 7.73 -24.79
CA PRO A 44 2.50 8.61 -25.21
C PRO A 44 2.41 9.75 -24.20
N SER A 45 2.54 10.99 -24.70
CA SER A 45 2.24 12.18 -23.92
C SER A 45 0.83 11.98 -23.36
N CYS A 46 0.76 11.85 -22.03
CA CYS A 46 -0.48 11.72 -21.29
C CYS A 46 -1.20 13.07 -21.38
N GLU A 47 -1.82 13.34 -22.52
CA GLU A 47 -2.84 14.37 -22.61
C GLU A 47 -3.99 13.89 -21.73
N ARG A 48 -4.02 14.41 -20.50
CA ARG A 48 -5.13 14.27 -19.57
C ARG A 48 -6.41 14.54 -20.37
N PRO A 49 -7.39 13.63 -20.39
CA PRO A 49 -8.72 14.01 -20.82
C PRO A 49 -9.12 15.18 -19.93
N ARG A 50 -9.28 16.37 -20.51
CA ARG A 50 -9.97 17.47 -19.85
C ARG A 50 -11.43 17.06 -19.76
N GLY A 51 -11.71 16.12 -18.87
CA GLY A 51 -13.04 15.81 -18.40
C GLY A 51 -13.60 17.12 -17.89
N ARG A 52 -14.61 17.61 -18.60
CA ARG A 52 -15.37 18.80 -18.27
C ARG A 52 -15.91 18.59 -16.86
N LEU A 53 -15.26 19.16 -15.85
CA LEU A 53 -15.79 19.34 -14.51
C LEU A 53 -17.14 20.05 -14.69
N ARG A 54 -18.21 19.27 -14.69
CA ARG A 54 -19.54 19.82 -14.45
C ARG A 54 -19.48 20.28 -13.00
N SER A 55 -19.56 21.60 -12.82
CA SER A 55 -19.82 22.23 -11.54
C SER A 55 -21.10 21.64 -10.99
N ALA A 56 -20.97 20.57 -10.21
CA ALA A 56 -22.00 20.14 -9.30
C ALA A 56 -21.83 21.05 -8.08
N ASP A 57 -22.73 22.04 -7.98
CA ASP A 57 -23.09 22.64 -6.69
C ASP A 57 -23.61 21.50 -5.81
N ALA A 58 -22.69 20.78 -5.18
CA ALA A 58 -22.97 19.83 -4.13
C ALA A 58 -22.50 20.49 -2.84
N ASP A 59 -23.48 20.95 -2.07
CA ASP A 59 -23.37 21.22 -0.63
C ASP A 59 -22.58 20.10 0.03
N PHE A 60 -21.27 20.29 0.19
CA PHE A 60 -20.42 19.51 1.05
C PHE A 60 -20.78 19.88 2.49
N ARG A 61 -21.94 19.41 2.95
CA ARG A 61 -22.30 19.42 4.36
C ARG A 61 -21.28 18.53 5.05
N THR A 62 -20.33 19.19 5.72
CA THR A 62 -19.54 18.63 6.81
C THR A 62 -20.43 17.74 7.67
N GLY A 63 -20.25 16.43 7.57
CA GLY A 63 -20.87 15.48 8.47
C GLY A 63 -20.44 15.81 9.88
N THR A 64 -21.33 16.43 10.65
CA THR A 64 -21.20 16.57 12.09
C THR A 64 -21.20 15.17 12.68
N TYR A 65 -20.06 14.76 13.24
CA TYR A 65 -20.02 13.63 14.16
C TYR A 65 -21.02 13.88 15.29
N PRO A 66 -21.93 12.93 15.60
CA PRO A 66 -22.81 13.08 16.74
C PRO A 66 -21.96 13.08 18.02
N SER A 67 -22.01 14.19 18.76
CA SER A 67 -21.45 14.28 20.11
C SER A 67 -22.07 13.19 21.00
N PRO A 68 -21.28 12.57 21.91
CA PRO A 68 -21.81 11.64 22.88
C PRO A 68 -22.84 12.35 23.80
N PRO A 69 -23.87 11.64 24.28
CA PRO A 69 -24.89 12.23 25.14
C PRO A 69 -24.26 12.73 26.46
N PRO A 70 -24.69 13.89 26.98
CA PRO A 70 -24.19 14.42 28.23
C PRO A 70 -24.58 13.51 29.40
N SER A 71 -23.58 13.13 30.19
CA SER A 71 -23.76 12.46 31.47
C SER A 71 -24.44 13.43 32.43
N SER A 72 -25.67 13.11 32.85
CA SER A 72 -26.41 13.83 33.87
C SER A 72 -25.75 13.65 35.23
N VAL A 73 -25.08 14.69 35.72
CA VAL A 73 -24.69 14.78 37.12
C VAL A 73 -25.28 16.07 37.69
N SER A 74 -26.28 15.86 38.55
CA SER A 74 -26.89 16.87 39.39
C SER A 74 -25.95 17.24 40.52
N SER A 75 -25.73 18.54 40.78
CA SER A 75 -25.73 19.15 42.12
C SER A 75 -25.28 20.61 42.03
N ALA A 76 -26.22 21.51 42.31
CA ALA A 76 -25.98 22.94 42.47
C ALA A 76 -25.19 23.20 43.76
N GLN A 77 -24.07 23.91 43.64
CA GLN A 77 -23.53 24.71 44.74
C GLN A 77 -23.13 26.09 44.21
N SER A 78 -23.88 27.08 44.71
CA SER A 78 -23.69 28.51 44.51
C SER A 78 -22.45 28.95 45.30
N PHE A 79 -21.40 29.38 44.60
CA PHE A 79 -20.29 30.12 45.21
C PHE A 79 -20.11 31.46 44.51
N ARG A 80 -20.09 32.50 45.35
CA ARG A 80 -20.06 33.92 45.00
C ARG A 80 -18.76 34.30 44.29
N SER A 81 -18.98 35.12 43.26
CA SER A 81 -18.01 35.84 42.45
C SER A 81 -17.08 36.73 43.28
N LEU A 82 -15.77 36.51 43.16
CA LEU A 82 -14.72 37.49 43.41
C LEU A 82 -14.01 37.75 42.08
N GLN A 83 -14.36 38.86 41.44
CA GLN A 83 -13.75 39.36 40.21
C GLN A 83 -12.32 39.81 40.52
N SER A 84 -11.35 38.91 40.28
CA SER A 84 -9.93 39.25 40.23
C SER A 84 -9.58 39.57 38.78
N SER A 85 -9.29 40.84 38.53
CA SER A 85 -8.87 41.42 37.25
C SER A 85 -7.50 40.87 36.82
N ARG A 86 -7.45 39.62 36.37
CA ARG A 86 -6.26 39.04 35.73
C ARG A 86 -6.17 39.57 34.31
N SER A 87 -5.23 40.48 34.09
CA SER A 87 -4.73 40.86 32.77
C SER A 87 -4.43 39.59 31.96
N HIS A 88 -5.31 39.26 31.01
CA HIS A 88 -5.05 38.19 30.06
C HIS A 88 -3.89 38.65 29.17
N PRO A 89 -2.77 37.91 29.13
CA PRO A 89 -1.70 38.24 28.21
C PRO A 89 -2.29 38.24 26.81
N VAL A 90 -2.09 39.36 26.10
CA VAL A 90 -2.49 39.52 24.70
C VAL A 90 -1.88 38.36 23.93
N ARG A 91 -2.73 37.39 23.55
CA ARG A 91 -2.33 36.22 22.77
C ARG A 91 -1.91 36.75 21.40
N MET A 92 -0.60 36.90 21.19
CA MET A 92 -0.08 37.29 19.89
C MET A 92 -0.52 36.20 18.90
N ASN A 93 -1.34 36.59 17.93
CA ASN A 93 -1.83 35.74 16.84
C ASN A 93 -0.69 35.42 15.87
N SER A 94 0.28 34.61 16.30
CA SER A 94 1.19 33.97 15.36
C SER A 94 0.37 32.98 14.54
N ARG A 95 0.45 33.10 13.21
CA ARG A 95 -0.15 32.11 12.31
C ARG A 95 0.42 30.73 12.66
N PRO A 96 -0.40 29.67 12.67
CA PRO A 96 0.08 28.31 12.91
C PRO A 96 1.17 27.96 11.89
N VAL A 97 2.26 27.36 12.38
CA VAL A 97 3.35 26.87 11.54
C VAL A 97 3.04 25.42 11.22
N PHE A 98 2.88 25.11 9.94
CA PHE A 98 2.59 23.75 9.48
C PHE A 98 3.88 22.99 9.15
N ILE A 99 3.85 21.67 9.34
CA ILE A 99 4.91 20.77 8.89
C ILE A 99 4.93 20.75 7.36
N ASP A 100 6.09 21.03 6.77
CA ASP A 100 6.31 21.02 5.33
C ASP A 100 6.98 19.71 4.88
N ASN A 101 6.21 18.84 4.24
CA ASN A 101 6.66 17.57 3.69
C ASN A 101 7.15 17.67 2.24
N THR A 102 6.98 18.83 1.56
CA THR A 102 7.41 19.04 0.17
C THR A 102 8.93 18.92 -0.02
N THR A 103 9.68 19.13 1.05
CA THR A 103 11.16 19.06 1.07
C THR A 103 11.72 17.66 1.29
N ARG A 104 10.86 16.64 1.48
CA ARG A 104 11.30 15.25 1.65
C ARG A 104 12.01 14.75 0.39
N VAL A 105 13.16 14.10 0.59
CA VAL A 105 13.96 13.53 -0.50
C VAL A 105 13.72 12.04 -0.57
N TYR A 106 13.46 11.53 -1.77
CA TYR A 106 13.27 10.11 -2.03
C TYR A 106 14.26 9.59 -3.07
N ILE A 107 14.83 8.42 -2.79
CA ILE A 107 15.72 7.71 -3.70
C ILE A 107 14.87 6.72 -4.53
N PRO A 108 14.87 6.81 -5.86
CA PRO A 108 14.17 5.84 -6.70
C PRO A 108 14.91 4.49 -6.70
N VAL A 109 14.16 3.42 -6.50
CA VAL A 109 14.64 2.03 -6.55
C VAL A 109 13.69 1.23 -7.43
N HIS A 110 14.22 0.58 -8.46
CA HIS A 110 13.43 -0.29 -9.33
C HIS A 110 13.47 -1.72 -8.80
N LEU A 111 12.29 -2.25 -8.46
CA LEU A 111 12.16 -3.63 -8.01
C LEU A 111 12.17 -4.62 -9.19
N PRO A 112 12.61 -5.88 -9.01
CA PRO A 112 12.60 -6.88 -10.07
C PRO A 112 11.23 -7.15 -10.73
N CYS A 113 10.11 -6.88 -10.03
CA CYS A 113 8.77 -6.98 -10.63
C CYS A 113 8.42 -5.84 -11.62
N GLY A 114 9.31 -4.84 -11.76
CA GLY A 114 9.17 -3.70 -12.66
C GLY A 114 8.46 -2.48 -12.04
N VAL A 115 8.17 -2.51 -10.74
CA VAL A 115 7.57 -1.39 -10.00
C VAL A 115 8.67 -0.48 -9.45
N GLU A 116 8.47 0.83 -9.56
CA GLU A 116 9.36 1.83 -8.96
C GLU A 116 8.94 2.14 -7.51
N VAL A 117 9.91 2.17 -6.61
CA VAL A 117 9.75 2.55 -5.21
C VAL A 117 10.54 3.81 -4.92
N ARG A 118 9.93 4.77 -4.23
CA ARG A 118 10.54 6.03 -3.80
C ARG A 118 10.83 5.92 -2.30
N CYS A 119 12.09 5.76 -1.92
CA CYS A 119 12.49 5.51 -0.54
C CYS A 119 13.04 6.75 0.16
N CYS A 120 12.49 7.13 1.31
CA CYS A 120 13.21 8.00 2.24
C CYS A 120 14.55 7.33 2.65
N PRO A 121 15.69 8.05 2.68
CA PRO A 121 17.00 7.46 2.94
C PRO A 121 17.13 6.70 4.27
N ASP A 122 16.35 7.06 5.27
CA ASP A 122 16.36 6.43 6.59
C ASP A 122 15.67 5.05 6.62
N VAL A 123 14.79 4.77 5.67
CA VAL A 123 14.12 3.46 5.52
C VAL A 123 15.11 2.31 5.41
N PHE A 124 16.22 2.51 4.69
CA PHE A 124 17.25 1.47 4.53
C PHE A 124 17.91 1.06 5.85
N LYS A 125 17.92 1.97 6.83
CA LYS A 125 18.48 1.71 8.16
C LYS A 125 17.44 1.10 9.09
N SER A 126 16.22 1.62 9.09
CA SER A 126 15.18 1.21 10.03
C SER A 126 14.46 -0.07 9.63
N ALA A 127 14.21 -0.26 8.34
CA ALA A 127 13.46 -1.38 7.79
C ALA A 127 14.23 -2.06 6.64
N PRO A 128 15.39 -2.68 6.92
CA PRO A 128 16.30 -3.19 5.88
C PRO A 128 15.69 -4.29 4.99
N LEU A 129 14.61 -4.94 5.44
CA LEU A 129 13.94 -6.00 4.70
C LEU A 129 12.75 -5.51 3.85
N VAL A 130 12.32 -4.24 3.99
CA VAL A 130 11.06 -3.76 3.40
C VAL A 130 11.00 -3.91 1.89
N LEU A 131 12.10 -3.65 1.18
CA LEU A 131 12.13 -3.81 -0.27
C LEU A 131 12.01 -5.26 -0.71
N ARG A 132 12.55 -6.20 0.07
CA ARG A 132 12.40 -7.64 -0.19
C ARG A 132 10.96 -8.08 0.05
N SER A 133 10.36 -7.66 1.16
CA SER A 133 8.96 -7.97 1.49
C SER A 133 8.00 -7.40 0.45
N LEU A 134 8.21 -6.13 0.06
CA LEU A 134 7.41 -5.45 -0.95
C LEU A 134 7.56 -6.10 -2.34
N GLN A 135 8.78 -6.51 -2.73
CA GLN A 135 9.00 -7.27 -3.97
C GLN A 135 8.21 -8.58 -3.98
N ILE A 136 8.21 -9.32 -2.86
CA ILE A 136 7.43 -10.56 -2.73
C ILE A 136 5.94 -10.25 -2.87
N ASP A 137 5.44 -9.24 -2.16
CA ASP A 137 4.03 -8.88 -2.17
C ASP A 137 3.55 -8.43 -3.54
N LEU A 138 4.25 -7.48 -4.17
CA LEU A 138 3.93 -7.01 -5.52
C LEU A 138 3.99 -8.13 -6.56
N SER A 139 4.93 -9.07 -6.43
CA SER A 139 4.99 -10.24 -7.31
C SER A 139 3.77 -11.14 -7.15
N GLN A 140 3.23 -11.27 -5.94
CA GLN A 140 2.00 -12.03 -5.71
C GLN A 140 0.76 -11.25 -6.18
N CYS A 141 0.71 -9.93 -5.99
CA CYS A 141 -0.34 -9.08 -6.57
C CYS A 141 -0.41 -9.27 -8.09
N LEU A 142 0.73 -9.20 -8.80
CA LEU A 142 0.77 -9.39 -10.26
C LEU A 142 0.36 -10.80 -10.71
N LYS A 143 0.45 -11.81 -9.85
CA LYS A 143 -0.05 -13.17 -10.18
C LYS A 143 -1.57 -13.28 -10.09
N VAL A 144 -2.21 -12.51 -9.21
CA VAL A 144 -3.67 -12.56 -9.01
C VAL A 144 -4.42 -11.52 -9.84
N LEU A 145 -3.76 -10.40 -10.18
CA LEU A 145 -4.34 -9.34 -10.99
C LEU A 145 -4.36 -9.74 -12.48
N PRO A 146 -5.43 -9.37 -13.22
CA PRO A 146 -5.52 -9.57 -14.66
C PRO A 146 -4.33 -8.95 -15.39
N TRP A 147 -3.85 -9.63 -16.43
CA TRP A 147 -2.68 -9.16 -17.19
C TRP A 147 -2.88 -7.76 -17.81
N SER A 148 -4.13 -7.44 -18.18
CA SER A 148 -4.52 -6.14 -18.76
C SER A 148 -4.17 -4.94 -17.86
N VAL A 149 -4.08 -5.12 -16.54
CA VAL A 149 -3.76 -4.02 -15.61
C VAL A 149 -2.29 -3.96 -15.20
N HIS A 150 -1.45 -4.93 -15.59
CA HIS A 150 -0.06 -5.01 -15.10
C HIS A 150 0.77 -3.78 -15.46
N HIS A 151 0.54 -3.19 -16.63
CA HIS A 151 1.26 -1.99 -17.05
C HIS A 151 0.87 -0.76 -16.20
N LEU A 152 -0.39 -0.67 -15.75
CA LEU A 152 -0.81 0.34 -14.79
C LEU A 152 -0.14 0.11 -13.42
N ILE A 153 -0.14 -1.12 -12.92
CA ILE A 153 0.51 -1.44 -11.64
C ILE A 153 2.01 -1.12 -11.66
N ARG A 154 2.71 -1.39 -12.76
CA ARG A 154 4.15 -1.11 -12.88
C ARG A 154 4.50 0.38 -12.96
N ARG A 155 3.58 1.23 -13.45
CA ARG A 155 3.81 2.69 -13.47
C ARG A 155 3.43 3.37 -12.15
N THR A 156 2.59 2.74 -11.33
CA THR A 156 2.26 3.24 -9.99
C THR A 156 3.50 3.18 -9.12
N ARG A 157 3.86 4.32 -8.51
CA ARG A 157 4.99 4.39 -7.60
C ARG A 157 4.55 3.99 -6.20
N ILE A 158 5.46 3.38 -5.44
CA ILE A 158 5.26 3.12 -4.01
C ILE A 158 6.20 4.03 -3.21
N TRP A 159 5.64 4.89 -2.37
CA TRP A 159 6.39 5.83 -1.54
C TRP A 159 6.63 5.24 -0.16
N LEU A 160 7.89 5.15 0.27
CA LEU A 160 8.28 4.53 1.53
C LEU A 160 8.83 5.56 2.50
N ASN A 161 8.25 5.56 3.70
CA ASN A 161 8.69 6.38 4.82
C ASN A 161 8.98 5.52 6.04
N ASN A 162 9.92 5.99 6.85
CA ASN A 162 10.13 5.44 8.18
C ASN A 162 9.12 6.00 9.19
N SER A 163 8.78 7.28 9.06
CA SER A 163 7.71 7.95 9.81
C SER A 163 7.09 9.07 8.98
N TYR A 164 5.82 9.36 9.23
CA TYR A 164 5.11 10.44 8.57
C TYR A 164 4.25 11.23 9.56
N VAL A 165 4.37 12.56 9.47
CA VAL A 165 3.64 13.51 10.30
C VAL A 165 3.18 14.68 9.44
N TYR A 166 1.99 15.22 9.72
CA TYR A 166 1.45 16.39 9.04
C TYR A 166 0.65 17.27 10.00
N GLY A 167 0.27 18.48 9.56
CA GLY A 167 -0.52 19.43 10.34
C GLY A 167 0.34 20.43 11.12
N ASP A 168 -0.20 20.93 12.23
CA ASP A 168 0.45 21.96 13.05
C ASP A 168 1.74 21.41 13.69
N LEU A 169 2.84 22.16 13.60
CA LEU A 169 4.14 21.78 14.15
C LEU A 169 4.10 21.53 15.67
N HIS A 170 3.23 22.22 16.39
CA HIS A 170 3.05 22.08 17.84
C HIS A 170 2.03 21.00 18.22
N ASN A 171 1.23 20.53 17.26
CA ASN A 171 0.26 19.44 17.47
C ASN A 171 0.17 18.54 16.23
N PRO A 172 1.24 17.76 15.95
CA PRO A 172 1.33 16.99 14.71
C PRO A 172 0.42 15.77 14.71
N ASN A 173 -0.16 15.46 13.56
CA ASN A 173 -0.87 14.23 13.31
C ASN A 173 0.10 13.18 12.75
N MET A 174 0.25 12.06 13.45
CA MET A 174 1.12 10.97 13.01
C MET A 174 0.33 9.93 12.20
N LEU A 175 0.85 9.59 11.02
CA LEU A 175 0.31 8.53 10.18
C LEU A 175 1.25 7.31 10.17
N ARG A 176 0.64 6.13 10.21
CA ARG A 176 1.34 4.84 10.35
C ARG A 176 0.89 3.78 9.33
N HIS A 177 -0.24 4.01 8.67
CA HIS A 177 -0.87 3.05 7.78
C HIS A 177 -0.27 3.12 6.36
N THR A 178 -0.73 2.23 5.49
CA THR A 178 -0.52 2.32 4.04
C THR A 178 -1.78 2.92 3.43
N THR A 179 -1.64 3.78 2.41
CA THR A 179 -2.78 4.40 1.73
C THR A 179 -2.49 4.65 0.26
N THR A 180 -3.55 4.85 -0.51
CA THR A 180 -3.51 5.35 -1.88
C THR A 180 -3.99 6.79 -1.87
N HIS A 181 -3.25 7.70 -2.50
CA HIS A 181 -3.67 9.09 -2.60
C HIS A 181 -4.59 9.27 -3.79
N HIS A 182 -5.85 9.60 -3.55
CA HIS A 182 -6.82 9.74 -4.65
C HIS A 182 -6.65 11.07 -5.41
N ASP A 183 -6.26 12.14 -4.73
CA ASP A 183 -6.14 13.46 -5.34
C ASP A 183 -5.02 14.28 -4.71
N GLU A 184 -4.55 15.29 -5.44
CA GLU A 184 -3.47 16.18 -5.01
C GLU A 184 -3.92 17.24 -3.99
N THR A 185 -5.23 17.46 -3.85
CA THR A 185 -5.79 18.55 -3.03
C THR A 185 -5.45 18.34 -1.57
N TRP A 186 -5.70 17.13 -1.04
CA TRP A 186 -5.36 16.82 0.35
C TRP A 186 -3.84 16.91 0.59
N LEU A 187 -3.03 16.45 -0.37
CA LEU A 187 -1.57 16.52 -0.29
C LEU A 187 -1.09 17.97 -0.17
N VAL A 188 -1.58 18.88 -1.01
CA VAL A 188 -1.14 20.28 -1.05
C VAL A 188 -1.74 21.09 0.08
N GLU A 189 -3.06 21.00 0.29
CA GLU A 189 -3.80 21.91 1.16
C GLU A 189 -3.79 21.48 2.63
N CYS A 190 -3.77 20.17 2.90
CA CYS A 190 -3.85 19.63 4.26
C CYS A 190 -2.48 19.13 4.75
N ALA A 191 -1.78 18.36 3.93
CA ALA A 191 -0.56 17.67 4.33
C ALA A 191 0.73 18.46 4.04
N HIS A 192 0.63 19.54 3.24
CA HIS A 192 1.77 20.30 2.73
C HIS A 192 2.85 19.36 2.17
N ASP A 193 2.45 18.46 1.27
CA ASP A 193 3.25 17.36 0.75
C ASP A 193 3.39 17.42 -0.78
N ILE A 194 4.17 16.49 -1.32
CA ILE A 194 4.52 16.35 -2.73
C ILE A 194 3.27 15.97 -3.55
N PRO A 195 2.74 16.85 -4.43
CA PRO A 195 1.52 16.58 -5.21
C PRO A 195 1.67 15.40 -6.18
N GLU A 196 2.90 15.09 -6.60
CA GLU A 196 3.20 13.95 -7.47
C GLU A 196 2.86 12.61 -6.85
N LYS A 197 2.57 12.54 -5.54
CA LYS A 197 2.07 11.31 -4.89
C LYS A 197 0.62 10.98 -5.24
N ALA A 198 -0.12 11.90 -5.86
CA ALA A 198 -1.49 11.63 -6.29
C ALA A 198 -1.52 10.42 -7.25
N CYS A 199 -2.53 9.57 -7.06
CA CYS A 199 -2.73 8.28 -7.71
C CYS A 199 -1.65 7.21 -7.43
N ASP A 200 -0.77 7.42 -6.45
CA ASP A 200 0.24 6.45 -6.02
C ASP A 200 -0.08 5.88 -4.63
N VAL A 201 0.66 4.84 -4.24
CA VAL A 201 0.56 4.21 -2.92
C VAL A 201 1.67 4.72 -2.02
N GLU A 202 1.35 5.04 -0.76
CA GLU A 202 2.31 5.44 0.25
C GLU A 202 2.24 4.55 1.50
N ILE A 203 3.40 4.07 1.93
CA ILE A 203 3.62 3.43 3.21
C ILE A 203 4.22 4.49 4.15
N TYR A 204 3.41 4.98 5.09
CA TYR A 204 3.83 6.03 6.04
C TYR A 204 4.83 5.54 7.08
N ASN A 205 4.81 4.25 7.41
CA ASN A 205 5.76 3.62 8.32
C ASN A 205 6.07 2.19 7.85
N CYS A 206 7.30 1.98 7.38
CA CYS A 206 7.75 0.69 6.84
C CYS A 206 7.78 -0.43 7.89
N MET A 207 8.05 -0.11 9.16
CA MET A 207 8.05 -1.11 10.23
C MET A 207 6.62 -1.58 10.54
N ASP A 208 5.66 -0.66 10.54
CA ASP A 208 4.26 -1.00 10.73
C ASP A 208 3.71 -1.79 9.53
N TYR A 209 4.12 -1.45 8.31
CA TYR A 209 3.81 -2.23 7.12
C TYR A 209 4.31 -3.68 7.24
N GLU A 210 5.56 -3.90 7.66
CA GLU A 210 6.13 -5.24 7.84
C GLU A 210 5.36 -6.10 8.84
N GLN A 211 4.86 -5.49 9.91
CA GLN A 211 4.02 -6.19 10.88
C GLN A 211 2.62 -6.46 10.33
N THR A 212 1.99 -5.44 9.77
CA THR A 212 0.59 -5.49 9.33
C THR A 212 0.39 -6.35 8.09
N ARG A 213 1.33 -6.40 7.14
CA ARG A 213 1.18 -7.24 5.93
C ARG A 213 0.92 -8.72 6.25
N LEU A 214 1.43 -9.23 7.38
CA LEU A 214 1.19 -10.61 7.79
C LEU A 214 -0.26 -10.85 8.20
N HIS A 215 -0.96 -9.86 8.76
CA HIS A 215 -2.40 -9.92 9.02
C HIS A 215 -3.24 -9.96 7.73
N TRP A 216 -2.67 -9.45 6.64
CA TRP A 216 -3.33 -9.36 5.33
C TRP A 216 -2.92 -10.51 4.40
N ASN A 217 -2.54 -11.66 4.96
CA ASN A 217 -2.09 -12.83 4.20
C ASN A 217 -0.94 -12.50 3.23
N GLY A 218 0.00 -11.66 3.66
CA GLY A 218 1.12 -11.19 2.85
C GLY A 218 0.70 -10.03 1.95
N CYS A 219 0.51 -10.31 0.67
CA CYS A 219 0.30 -9.26 -0.34
C CYS A 219 -1.05 -8.53 -0.25
N GLY A 220 -1.99 -8.99 0.60
CA GLY A 220 -3.35 -8.46 0.63
C GLY A 220 -3.42 -6.98 0.96
N LEU A 221 -2.49 -6.45 1.77
CA LEU A 221 -2.45 -5.03 2.12
C LEU A 221 -2.08 -4.18 0.89
N ILE A 222 -1.00 -4.53 0.18
CA ILE A 222 -0.62 -3.82 -1.04
C ILE A 222 -1.66 -4.02 -2.14
N LEU A 223 -2.21 -5.24 -2.24
CA LEU A 223 -3.27 -5.52 -3.19
C LEU A 223 -4.48 -4.60 -2.97
N HIS A 224 -4.87 -4.38 -1.71
CA HIS A 224 -5.94 -3.44 -1.34
C HIS A 224 -5.70 -2.05 -1.91
N GLU A 225 -4.51 -1.50 -1.69
CA GLU A 225 -4.15 -0.17 -2.17
C GLU A 225 -4.09 -0.11 -3.71
N LEU A 226 -3.52 -1.13 -4.35
CA LEU A 226 -3.52 -1.21 -5.81
C LEU A 226 -4.93 -1.25 -6.40
N CYS A 227 -5.92 -1.79 -5.69
CA CYS A 227 -7.29 -1.74 -6.18
C CYS A 227 -7.94 -0.37 -6.10
N HIS A 228 -7.55 0.49 -5.15
CA HIS A 228 -7.94 1.90 -5.20
C HIS A 228 -7.42 2.56 -6.48
N VAL A 229 -6.17 2.29 -6.86
CA VAL A 229 -5.58 2.76 -8.12
C VAL A 229 -6.35 2.22 -9.33
N LEU A 230 -6.71 0.92 -9.32
CA LEU A 230 -7.50 0.33 -10.41
C LEU A 230 -8.89 0.95 -10.51
N HIS A 231 -9.59 1.13 -9.39
CA HIS A 231 -10.90 1.77 -9.39
C HIS A 231 -10.80 3.13 -10.05
N GLN A 232 -9.84 3.95 -9.62
CA GLN A 232 -9.67 5.31 -10.11
C GLN A 232 -9.32 5.42 -11.60
N HIS A 233 -8.57 4.46 -12.15
CA HIS A 233 -8.04 4.56 -13.52
C HIS A 233 -8.71 3.66 -14.55
N VAL A 234 -9.36 2.59 -14.12
CA VAL A 234 -9.88 1.54 -15.02
C VAL A 234 -11.40 1.53 -15.03
N LEU A 235 -12.05 1.88 -13.92
CA LEU A 235 -13.50 1.79 -13.84
C LEU A 235 -14.16 3.10 -14.27
N GLU A 236 -15.27 2.94 -15.00
CA GLU A 236 -16.20 4.05 -15.23
C GLU A 236 -16.71 4.55 -13.87
N ASP A 237 -16.75 5.87 -13.70
CA ASP A 237 -17.10 6.55 -12.45
C ASP A 237 -16.19 6.22 -11.24
N GLY A 238 -15.03 5.60 -11.49
CA GLY A 238 -13.99 5.45 -10.49
C GLY A 238 -14.40 4.64 -9.26
N LEU A 239 -14.35 5.29 -8.09
CA LEU A 239 -14.77 4.71 -6.81
C LEU A 239 -16.30 4.57 -6.69
N ASP A 240 -17.06 5.34 -7.48
CA ASP A 240 -18.52 5.34 -7.47
C ASP A 240 -19.12 4.34 -8.46
N ASN A 241 -18.30 3.44 -9.03
CA ASN A 241 -18.75 2.45 -9.99
C ASN A 241 -19.90 1.59 -9.44
N GLU A 242 -21.08 1.69 -10.08
CA GLU A 242 -22.30 1.04 -9.60
C GLU A 242 -22.17 -0.49 -9.48
N SER A 243 -21.44 -1.12 -10.40
CA SER A 243 -21.26 -2.57 -10.40
C SER A 243 -20.44 -3.05 -9.20
N VAL A 244 -19.42 -2.29 -8.81
CA VAL A 244 -18.61 -2.55 -7.61
C VAL A 244 -19.48 -2.41 -6.36
N MET A 245 -20.27 -1.33 -6.28
CA MET A 245 -21.16 -1.08 -5.15
C MET A 245 -22.24 -2.16 -5.01
N ALA A 246 -22.83 -2.60 -6.11
CA ALA A 246 -23.80 -3.69 -6.12
C ALA A 246 -23.17 -5.04 -5.69
N ALA A 247 -21.95 -5.34 -6.16
CA ALA A 247 -21.21 -6.52 -5.75
C ALA A 247 -20.86 -6.48 -4.25
N PHE A 248 -20.45 -5.32 -3.75
CA PHE A 248 -20.19 -5.09 -2.32
C PHE A 248 -21.44 -5.35 -1.48
N ASP A 249 -22.59 -4.77 -1.85
CA ASP A 249 -23.84 -4.94 -1.13
C ASP A 249 -24.33 -6.39 -1.15
N THR A 250 -24.15 -7.09 -2.28
CA THR A 250 -24.47 -8.52 -2.40
C THR A 250 -23.62 -9.35 -1.45
N ALA A 251 -22.30 -9.12 -1.45
CA ALA A 251 -21.39 -9.82 -0.55
C ALA A 251 -21.68 -9.49 0.93
N LYS A 252 -22.02 -8.23 1.25
CA LYS A 252 -22.43 -7.81 2.59
C LYS A 252 -23.69 -8.54 3.06
N LYS A 253 -24.71 -8.63 2.20
CA LYS A 253 -25.97 -9.36 2.48
C LYS A 253 -25.75 -10.86 2.65
N SER A 254 -24.79 -11.45 1.94
CA SER A 254 -24.49 -12.89 2.03
C SER A 254 -23.87 -13.31 3.37
N GLY A 255 -23.40 -12.36 4.18
CA GLY A 255 -22.69 -12.65 5.43
C GLY A 255 -21.29 -13.25 5.24
N LEU A 256 -20.82 -13.42 3.99
CA LEU A 256 -19.46 -13.92 3.70
C LEU A 256 -18.37 -13.06 4.35
N TYR A 257 -18.61 -11.74 4.50
CA TYR A 257 -17.73 -10.85 5.25
C TYR A 257 -17.46 -11.32 6.68
N ASN A 258 -18.46 -11.90 7.33
CA ASN A 258 -18.37 -12.37 8.71
C ASN A 258 -17.62 -13.72 8.80
N GLN A 259 -17.39 -14.39 7.68
CA GLN A 259 -16.75 -15.71 7.61
C GLN A 259 -15.28 -15.64 7.20
N CYS A 260 -14.78 -14.46 6.79
CA CYS A 260 -13.38 -14.30 6.46
C CYS A 260 -12.52 -14.30 7.71
N LEU A 261 -11.83 -15.43 7.93
CA LEU A 261 -10.80 -15.60 8.96
C LEU A 261 -9.82 -14.43 8.97
N ARG A 262 -9.76 -13.73 10.11
CA ARG A 262 -8.68 -12.79 10.40
C ARG A 262 -7.65 -13.50 11.26
N ARG A 263 -6.39 -13.41 10.84
CA ARG A 263 -5.24 -13.86 11.62
C ARG A 263 -4.57 -12.63 12.20
N ASP A 264 -4.32 -12.67 13.50
CA ASP A 264 -3.38 -11.71 14.10
C ASP A 264 -1.94 -12.04 13.65
N TRP A 265 -0.97 -11.21 14.07
CA TRP A 265 0.44 -11.34 13.66
C TRP A 265 1.08 -12.56 14.28
N ALA A 266 0.47 -13.12 15.33
CA ALA A 266 0.88 -14.35 15.99
C ALA A 266 0.25 -15.60 15.35
N GLY A 267 -0.58 -15.44 14.31
CA GLY A 267 -1.26 -16.54 13.61
C GLY A 267 -2.43 -17.13 14.39
N GLN A 268 -2.88 -16.50 15.47
CA GLN A 268 -4.10 -16.86 16.18
C GLN A 268 -5.32 -16.39 15.38
N ALA A 269 -6.35 -17.22 15.35
CA ALA A 269 -7.65 -16.84 14.82
C ALA A 269 -8.35 -16.00 15.89
N GLU A 270 -8.52 -14.69 15.66
CA GLU A 270 -9.42 -13.89 16.49
C GLU A 270 -10.85 -14.08 16.01
N ASP A 271 -11.72 -14.55 16.91
CA ASP A 271 -13.07 -15.03 16.58
C ASP A 271 -14.11 -13.90 16.48
N THR A 272 -13.83 -12.68 16.95
CA THR A 272 -14.80 -11.57 16.88
C THR A 272 -14.18 -10.18 16.78
N ASP A 273 -14.77 -9.36 15.90
CA ASP A 273 -14.36 -8.00 15.56
C ASP A 273 -14.69 -7.00 16.67
N THR A 274 -13.66 -6.39 17.28
CA THR A 274 -13.82 -5.15 18.08
C THR A 274 -13.24 -3.91 17.36
N GLY A 275 -12.76 -4.05 16.12
CA GLY A 275 -11.90 -3.05 15.46
C GLY A 275 -12.36 -2.65 14.05
N LYS A 276 -12.87 -1.41 13.96
CA LYS A 276 -13.27 -0.53 12.84
C LYS A 276 -12.63 -0.63 11.42
N PHE A 277 -11.83 -1.62 11.06
CA PHE A 277 -11.23 -1.75 9.73
C PHE A 277 -12.02 -2.74 8.87
N ARG A 278 -12.77 -2.26 7.85
CA ARG A 278 -13.57 -3.09 6.93
C ARG A 278 -13.19 -3.00 5.42
N PRO A 279 -11.96 -3.31 4.95
CA PRO A 279 -11.66 -3.15 3.51
C PRO A 279 -11.28 -4.43 2.71
N ILE A 280 -10.91 -5.55 3.36
CA ILE A 280 -10.25 -6.70 2.68
C ILE A 280 -11.07 -7.34 1.55
N LEU A 281 -12.40 -7.21 1.55
CA LEU A 281 -13.29 -8.03 0.73
C LEU A 281 -13.94 -7.34 -0.48
N LEU A 282 -13.77 -6.02 -0.64
CA LEU A 282 -14.13 -5.34 -1.89
C LEU A 282 -13.37 -5.93 -3.09
N LEU A 283 -12.20 -6.50 -2.81
CA LEU A 283 -11.24 -6.95 -3.81
C LEU A 283 -11.50 -8.36 -4.35
N GLN A 284 -11.96 -9.28 -3.49
CA GLN A 284 -12.33 -10.62 -3.93
C GLN A 284 -13.62 -10.64 -4.74
N CYS A 285 -14.56 -9.73 -4.45
CA CYS A 285 -15.84 -9.66 -5.16
C CYS A 285 -15.70 -9.13 -6.59
N PHE A 286 -14.78 -8.20 -6.84
CA PHE A 286 -14.60 -7.63 -8.18
C PHE A 286 -13.88 -8.57 -9.15
N PHE A 287 -12.81 -9.25 -8.74
CA PHE A 287 -12.14 -10.21 -9.63
C PHE A 287 -12.96 -11.49 -9.87
N ALA A 288 -13.80 -11.89 -8.90
CA ALA A 288 -14.69 -13.03 -9.10
C ALA A 288 -15.82 -12.77 -10.11
N SER A 289 -16.25 -11.51 -10.29
CA SER A 289 -17.29 -11.16 -11.27
C SER A 289 -16.73 -10.96 -12.68
N GLN A 290 -15.54 -10.36 -12.82
CA GLN A 290 -14.90 -10.08 -14.11
C GLN A 290 -14.22 -11.32 -14.74
N ALA A 291 -13.67 -12.24 -13.95
CA ALA A 291 -13.04 -13.46 -14.48
C ALA A 291 -14.03 -14.44 -15.15
N ARG A 292 -15.35 -14.17 -15.11
CA ARG A 292 -16.36 -14.94 -15.85
C ARG A 292 -16.74 -14.30 -17.20
N SER A 293 -16.20 -13.12 -17.51
CA SER A 293 -16.63 -12.27 -18.63
C SER A 293 -15.54 -12.05 -19.69
N LEU A 294 -14.34 -12.61 -19.48
CA LEU A 294 -13.19 -12.62 -20.41
C LEU A 294 -12.76 -14.06 -20.65
#